data_AF-A0A6S7DTS7-F1
#
_entry.id   AF-A0A6S7DTS7-F1
#
_cell.length_a   1.000
_cell.length_b   1.000
_cell.length_c   1.000
_cell.angle_alpha   90.00
_cell.angle_beta   90.00
_cell.angle_gamma   90.00
#
_symmetry.space_group_name_H-M   'P 1'
#
loop_
_entity.id
_entity.type
_entity.pdbx_description
1 polymer ?
#
loop_
_entity_poly.entity_id
_entity_poly.type
_entity_poly.pdbx_seq_one_letter_code
_entity_poly.pdbx_strand_id
1 'polypeptide(L)'
;MNQAQRADKRRRIPRKAWALAALAAGAVGFYFWKESPLGPGLSESKVRKILVEAMATPTNAPDSACVSILGVRPLPSDVYNAFLEDQDKIVQGLVKHQLITVTPIEPDGQGASSKQAQDPEDAASRVELTDKGKAFYTDGEARVGRNLIYTARFCAPGLQVGKILTYTKPAKNPFDDNPNDVSAVKFEWRLDRATAGWAADPVFHPWISGFPSDYRPEEWETRYIMLERKDGVWGLGDNPYAIRW
;
A
#
# COMPACT_ATOMS: atom_id res chain seq x y z
N MET A 1 5.04 -68.79 55.84
CA MET A 1 4.27 -67.76 55.10
C MET A 1 4.79 -66.39 55.51
N ASN A 2 5.54 -65.69 54.65
CA ASN A 2 5.98 -64.31 54.90
C ASN A 2 5.60 -63.46 53.69
N GLN A 3 4.51 -62.71 53.80
CA GLN A 3 4.10 -61.70 52.82
C GLN A 3 4.85 -60.39 53.14
N ALA A 4 5.87 -60.09 52.34
CA ALA A 4 6.50 -58.77 52.37
C ALA A 4 5.51 -57.73 51.80
N GLN A 5 5.12 -56.76 52.63
CA GLN A 5 4.31 -55.62 52.22
C GLN A 5 5.05 -54.85 51.12
N ARG A 6 4.48 -54.81 49.91
CA ARG A 6 4.90 -53.90 48.84
C ARG A 6 4.52 -52.48 49.26
N ALA A 7 5.51 -51.72 49.74
CA ALA A 7 5.36 -50.28 49.95
C ALA A 7 5.19 -49.59 48.59
N ASP A 8 4.00 -49.03 48.38
CA ASP A 8 3.62 -48.30 47.18
C ASP A 8 4.37 -46.96 47.16
N LYS A 9 5.54 -46.92 46.50
CA LYS A 9 6.35 -45.70 46.31
C LYS A 9 5.61 -44.76 45.37
N ARG A 10 4.66 -43.98 45.89
CA ARG A 10 4.15 -42.78 45.20
C ARG A 10 5.34 -41.88 44.87
N ARG A 11 5.74 -41.84 43.60
CA ARG A 11 6.72 -40.89 43.07
C ARG A 11 6.22 -39.47 43.34
N ARG A 12 6.66 -38.88 44.45
CA ARG A 12 6.45 -37.45 44.74
C ARG A 12 7.27 -36.67 43.74
N ILE A 13 6.62 -36.19 42.68
CA ILE A 13 7.22 -35.23 41.75
C ILE A 13 7.61 -33.99 42.57
N PRO A 14 8.88 -33.58 42.58
CA PRO A 14 9.33 -32.46 43.40
C PRO A 14 8.62 -31.17 42.95
N ARG A 15 8.18 -30.34 43.90
CA ARG A 15 7.52 -29.05 43.63
C ARG A 15 8.29 -28.13 42.66
N LYS A 16 9.63 -28.26 42.61
CA LYS A 16 10.50 -27.57 41.63
C LYS A 16 10.24 -27.99 40.18
N ALA A 17 9.90 -29.25 39.93
CA ALA A 17 9.55 -29.73 38.59
C ALA A 17 8.19 -29.18 38.12
N TRP A 18 7.23 -29.02 39.04
CA TRP A 18 5.96 -28.34 38.75
C TRP A 18 6.15 -26.85 38.43
N ALA A 19 7.02 -26.16 39.19
CA ALA A 19 7.35 -24.76 38.92
C ALA A 19 8.03 -24.57 37.55
N LEU A 20 8.98 -25.44 37.20
CA LEU A 20 9.64 -25.42 35.89
C LEU A 20 8.65 -25.73 34.74
N ALA A 21 7.77 -26.71 34.91
CA ALA A 21 6.75 -27.03 33.92
C ALA A 21 5.75 -25.86 33.72
N ALA A 22 5.35 -25.19 34.80
CA ALA A 22 4.47 -24.01 34.73
C ALA A 22 5.16 -22.81 34.05
N LEU A 23 6.43 -22.56 34.34
CA LEU A 23 7.22 -21.52 33.67
C LEU A 23 7.40 -21.80 32.18
N ALA A 24 7.70 -23.06 31.82
CA ALA A 24 7.82 -23.48 30.43
C ALA A 24 6.47 -23.34 29.69
N ALA A 25 5.38 -23.79 30.29
CA ALA A 25 4.04 -23.65 29.73
C ALA A 25 3.63 -22.17 29.58
N GLY A 26 3.96 -21.31 30.56
CA GLY A 26 3.71 -19.88 30.49
C GLY A 26 4.52 -19.17 29.41
N ALA A 27 5.80 -19.51 29.26
CA ALA A 27 6.67 -18.99 28.20
C ALA A 27 6.17 -19.39 26.80
N VAL A 28 5.77 -20.65 26.65
CA VAL A 28 5.20 -21.19 25.40
C VAL A 28 3.86 -20.51 25.09
N GLY A 29 2.97 -20.39 26.07
CA GLY A 29 1.69 -19.70 25.92
C GLY A 29 1.84 -18.22 25.55
N PHE A 30 2.80 -17.51 26.16
CA PHE A 30 3.10 -16.12 25.83
C PHE A 30 3.69 -15.97 24.42
N TYR A 31 4.56 -16.90 24.00
CA TYR A 31 5.09 -16.94 22.64
C TYR A 31 3.98 -17.15 21.60
N PHE A 32 3.13 -18.17 21.80
CA PHE A 32 1.99 -18.41 20.91
C PHE A 32 1.00 -17.25 20.91
N TRP A 33 0.76 -16.60 22.06
CA TRP A 33 -0.08 -15.42 22.12
C TRP A 33 0.51 -14.27 21.30
N LYS A 34 1.82 -13.97 21.43
CA LYS A 34 2.48 -12.93 20.63
C LYS A 34 2.42 -13.19 19.13
N GLU A 35 2.59 -14.43 18.72
CA GLU A 35 2.54 -14.85 17.31
C GLU A 35 1.12 -14.94 16.75
N SER A 36 0.10 -15.11 17.61
CA SER A 36 -1.30 -15.18 17.17
C SER A 36 -1.75 -13.92 16.42
N PRO A 37 -2.76 -13.99 15.54
CA PRO A 37 -3.25 -12.83 14.79
C PRO A 37 -3.61 -11.62 15.67
N LEU A 38 -4.20 -11.87 16.85
CA LEU A 38 -4.62 -10.85 17.82
C LEU A 38 -3.54 -10.52 18.87
N GLY A 39 -2.41 -11.23 18.81
CA GLY A 39 -1.27 -11.02 19.66
C GLY A 39 -0.62 -9.65 19.47
N PRO A 40 -0.07 -9.03 20.52
CA PRO A 40 0.61 -7.74 20.41
C PRO A 40 1.95 -7.83 19.68
N GLY A 41 2.50 -9.03 19.51
CA GLY A 41 3.76 -9.24 18.80
C GLY A 41 3.64 -8.96 17.31
N LEU A 42 4.73 -8.49 16.72
CA LEU A 42 4.87 -8.32 15.28
C LEU A 42 6.04 -9.19 14.82
N SER A 43 5.74 -10.33 14.20
CA SER A 43 6.73 -11.24 13.64
C SER A 43 6.85 -11.05 12.13
N GLU A 44 7.96 -11.51 11.54
CA GLU A 44 8.19 -11.38 10.09
C GLU A 44 7.05 -12.00 9.26
N SER A 45 6.55 -13.17 9.68
CA SER A 45 5.43 -13.84 9.03
C SER A 45 4.15 -13.00 9.07
N LYS A 46 3.85 -12.38 10.22
CA LYS A 46 2.69 -11.49 10.37
C LYS A 46 2.84 -10.25 9.50
N VAL A 47 4.02 -9.62 9.49
CA VAL A 47 4.35 -8.48 8.61
C VAL A 47 4.13 -8.86 7.16
N ARG A 48 4.74 -9.96 6.70
CA ARG A 48 4.60 -10.45 5.32
C ARG A 48 3.14 -10.65 4.94
N LYS A 49 2.35 -11.28 5.82
CA LYS A 49 0.92 -11.51 5.57
C LYS A 49 0.17 -10.18 5.37
N ILE A 50 0.38 -9.22 6.28
CA ILE A 50 -0.23 -7.89 6.19
C ILE A 50 0.14 -7.21 4.87
N LEU A 51 1.43 -7.23 4.51
CA LEU A 51 1.89 -6.60 3.27
C LEU A 51 1.32 -7.29 2.03
N VAL A 52 1.30 -8.62 1.97
CA VAL A 52 0.74 -9.35 0.81
C VAL A 52 -0.75 -9.03 0.65
N GLU A 53 -1.51 -9.04 1.74
CA GLU A 53 -2.94 -8.72 1.72
C GLU A 53 -3.19 -7.26 1.34
N ALA A 54 -2.42 -6.34 1.90
CA ALA A 54 -2.52 -4.92 1.61
C ALA A 54 -2.18 -4.59 0.14
N MET A 55 -1.08 -5.14 -0.38
CA MET A 55 -0.60 -4.87 -1.74
C MET A 55 -1.47 -5.54 -2.82
N ALA A 56 -2.41 -6.42 -2.44
CA ALA A 56 -3.45 -6.89 -3.37
C ALA A 56 -4.43 -5.77 -3.76
N THR A 57 -4.51 -4.70 -2.95
CA THR A 57 -5.30 -3.50 -3.26
C THR A 57 -4.40 -2.46 -3.93
N PRO A 58 -4.62 -2.10 -5.21
CA PRO A 58 -3.72 -1.21 -5.94
C PRO A 58 -3.50 0.16 -5.29
N THR A 59 -4.51 0.71 -4.61
CA THR A 59 -4.41 2.02 -3.92
C THR A 59 -3.46 2.03 -2.73
N ASN A 60 -3.03 0.84 -2.25
CA ASN A 60 -2.01 0.73 -1.21
C ASN A 60 -0.59 0.61 -1.78
N ALA A 61 -0.40 0.67 -3.10
CA ALA A 61 0.92 0.54 -3.69
C ALA A 61 1.82 1.75 -3.38
N PRO A 62 3.17 1.59 -3.39
CA PRO A 62 4.07 2.72 -3.32
C PRO A 62 3.84 3.69 -4.48
N ASP A 63 4.04 4.99 -4.26
CA ASP A 63 3.82 6.03 -5.29
C ASP A 63 4.55 5.73 -6.62
N SER A 64 5.72 5.11 -6.56
CA SER A 64 6.52 4.78 -7.73
C SER A 64 5.96 3.59 -8.53
N ALA A 65 4.97 2.86 -8.00
CA ALA A 65 4.19 1.87 -8.73
C ALA A 65 2.97 2.49 -9.45
N CYS A 66 2.84 3.82 -9.45
CA CYS A 66 1.67 4.53 -9.95
C CYS A 66 2.04 5.52 -11.06
N VAL A 67 1.07 5.83 -11.91
CA VAL A 67 1.12 6.97 -12.85
C VAL A 67 0.18 8.06 -12.37
N SER A 68 0.46 9.30 -12.74
CA SER A 68 -0.34 10.45 -12.33
C SER A 68 -0.56 11.38 -13.51
N ILE A 69 -1.79 11.90 -13.64
CA ILE A 69 -2.08 13.06 -14.47
C ILE A 69 -1.97 14.29 -13.57
N LEU A 70 -0.93 15.09 -13.78
CA LEU A 70 -0.63 16.30 -13.02
C LEU A 70 -1.59 17.43 -13.40
N GLY A 71 -1.93 18.27 -12.43
CA GLY A 71 -2.80 19.43 -12.65
C GLY A 71 -4.29 19.09 -12.73
N VAL A 72 -4.64 17.82 -12.49
CA VAL A 72 -6.03 17.34 -12.52
C VAL A 72 -6.53 17.19 -11.09
N ARG A 73 -7.62 17.89 -10.79
CA ARG A 73 -8.35 17.72 -9.52
C ARG A 73 -8.93 16.30 -9.41
N PRO A 74 -9.31 15.85 -8.21
CA PRO A 74 -9.95 14.56 -8.05
C PRO A 74 -11.09 14.35 -9.06
N LEU A 75 -11.11 13.17 -9.69
CA LEU A 75 -12.02 12.89 -10.79
C LEU A 75 -13.44 12.60 -10.27
N PRO A 76 -14.49 13.00 -11.01
CA PRO A 76 -14.44 13.65 -12.32
C PRO A 76 -14.07 15.14 -12.23
N SER A 77 -13.34 15.64 -13.22
CA SER A 77 -12.93 17.05 -13.29
C SER A 77 -12.90 17.57 -14.72
N ASP A 78 -13.17 18.86 -14.89
CA ASP A 78 -12.94 19.58 -16.13
C ASP A 78 -11.48 20.04 -16.13
N VAL A 79 -10.79 19.86 -17.27
CA VAL A 79 -9.35 20.07 -17.42
C VAL A 79 -9.08 20.74 -18.76
N TYR A 80 -8.24 21.79 -18.79
CA TYR A 80 -7.84 22.41 -20.05
C TYR A 80 -7.08 21.42 -20.94
N ASN A 81 -7.37 21.44 -22.23
CA ASN A 81 -6.80 20.50 -23.20
C ASN A 81 -5.27 20.59 -23.24
N ALA A 82 -4.68 21.78 -23.08
CA ALA A 82 -3.24 21.97 -22.99
C ALA A 82 -2.56 21.09 -21.92
N PHE A 83 -3.18 20.94 -20.73
CA PHE A 83 -2.63 20.07 -19.66
C PHE A 83 -2.72 18.58 -20.01
N LEU A 84 -3.75 18.19 -20.78
CA LEU A 84 -3.91 16.82 -21.24
C LEU A 84 -2.92 16.50 -22.37
N GLU A 85 -2.69 17.45 -23.29
CA GLU A 85 -1.75 17.34 -24.40
C GLU A 85 -0.30 17.23 -23.92
N ASP A 86 0.10 18.02 -22.91
CA ASP A 86 1.41 17.91 -22.27
C ASP A 86 1.70 16.52 -21.68
N GLN A 87 0.64 15.77 -21.38
CA GLN A 87 0.68 14.44 -20.76
C GLN A 87 0.03 13.36 -21.65
N ASP A 88 -0.05 13.62 -22.96
CA ASP A 88 -0.88 12.84 -23.90
C ASP A 88 -0.60 11.34 -23.81
N LYS A 89 0.67 10.92 -23.74
CA LYS A 89 1.03 9.49 -23.64
C LYS A 89 0.37 8.79 -22.45
N ILE A 90 0.35 9.43 -21.28
CA ILE A 90 -0.27 8.86 -20.08
C ILE A 90 -1.79 8.86 -20.27
N VAL A 91 -2.36 9.99 -20.70
CA VAL A 91 -3.81 10.14 -20.89
C VAL A 91 -4.35 9.12 -21.88
N GLN A 92 -3.75 9.02 -23.08
CA GLN A 92 -4.12 8.03 -24.09
C GLN A 92 -3.91 6.60 -23.61
N GLY A 93 -2.85 6.33 -22.84
CA GLY A 93 -2.66 5.03 -22.20
C GLY A 93 -3.82 4.68 -21.27
N LEU A 94 -4.22 5.60 -20.39
CA LEU A 94 -5.32 5.40 -19.44
C LEU A 94 -6.67 5.25 -20.17
N VAL A 95 -6.91 6.00 -21.24
CA VAL A 95 -8.09 5.86 -22.12
C VAL A 95 -8.09 4.51 -22.85
N LYS A 96 -6.96 4.12 -23.46
CA LYS A 96 -6.77 2.83 -24.16
C LYS A 96 -7.09 1.65 -23.24
N HIS A 97 -6.68 1.73 -21.98
CA HIS A 97 -6.94 0.70 -20.98
C HIS A 97 -8.29 0.83 -20.28
N GLN A 98 -9.13 1.77 -20.73
CA GLN A 98 -10.48 2.03 -20.23
C GLN A 98 -10.50 2.37 -18.75
N LEU A 99 -9.51 3.13 -18.26
CA LEU A 99 -9.45 3.59 -16.86
C LEU A 99 -10.11 4.96 -16.69
N ILE A 100 -10.06 5.79 -17.73
CA ILE A 100 -10.73 7.09 -17.78
C ILE A 100 -11.44 7.28 -19.12
N THR A 101 -12.37 8.23 -19.15
CA THR A 101 -12.88 8.86 -20.36
C THR A 101 -12.44 10.31 -20.42
N VAL A 102 -12.28 10.83 -21.63
CA VAL A 102 -12.03 12.25 -21.90
C VAL A 102 -13.06 12.69 -22.93
N THR A 103 -13.92 13.63 -22.56
CA THR A 103 -15.00 14.16 -23.41
C THR A 103 -14.86 15.67 -23.53
N PRO A 104 -14.73 16.24 -24.75
CA PRO A 104 -14.72 17.69 -24.92
C PRO A 104 -15.96 18.33 -24.31
N ILE A 105 -15.79 19.45 -23.62
CA ILE A 105 -16.91 20.25 -23.14
C ILE A 105 -17.33 21.17 -24.29
N GLU A 106 -18.56 21.03 -24.77
CA GLU A 106 -19.10 21.99 -25.73
C GLU A 106 -19.21 23.36 -25.04
N PRO A 107 -18.65 24.43 -25.61
CA PRO A 107 -18.87 25.76 -25.08
C PRO A 107 -20.36 26.09 -25.19
N ASP A 108 -21.04 26.26 -24.05
CA ASP A 108 -22.49 26.47 -23.98
C ASP A 108 -22.95 27.54 -24.99
N GLY A 109 -23.83 27.11 -25.91
CA GLY A 109 -24.34 27.90 -27.03
C GLY A 109 -25.33 29.03 -26.66
N GLN A 110 -25.33 29.52 -25.42
CA GLN A 110 -26.16 30.65 -25.02
C GLN A 110 -25.39 31.64 -24.14
N GLY A 111 -24.80 32.64 -24.80
CA GLY A 111 -24.46 33.92 -24.17
C GLY A 111 -22.99 34.18 -23.87
N ALA A 112 -22.07 33.29 -24.23
CA ALA A 112 -20.65 33.63 -24.20
C ALA A 112 -20.36 34.63 -25.34
N SER A 113 -20.07 35.88 -24.99
CA SER A 113 -19.61 36.89 -25.94
C SER A 113 -18.49 36.28 -26.80
N SER A 114 -18.56 36.52 -28.11
CA SER A 114 -17.79 35.89 -29.18
C SER A 114 -16.26 36.11 -29.15
N LYS A 115 -15.68 36.29 -27.95
CA LYS A 115 -14.24 36.35 -27.67
C LYS A 115 -13.71 35.18 -26.84
N GLN A 116 -14.56 34.45 -26.10
CA GLN A 116 -14.11 33.27 -25.32
C GLN A 116 -14.03 31.98 -26.15
N ALA A 117 -14.58 31.98 -27.37
CA ALA A 117 -14.57 30.82 -28.25
C ALA A 117 -13.37 30.77 -29.22
N GLN A 118 -12.36 31.64 -29.03
CA GLN A 118 -11.25 31.79 -29.99
C GLN A 118 -9.87 31.48 -29.42
N ASP A 119 -9.74 31.23 -28.12
CA ASP A 119 -8.46 30.79 -27.57
C ASP A 119 -8.46 29.26 -27.40
N PRO A 120 -7.65 28.50 -28.17
CA PRO A 120 -7.47 27.08 -27.92
C PRO A 120 -6.96 26.79 -26.50
N GLU A 121 -6.38 27.77 -25.80
CA GLU A 121 -5.97 27.65 -24.39
C GLU A 121 -7.17 27.53 -23.42
N ASP A 122 -8.36 28.02 -23.78
CA ASP A 122 -9.58 27.93 -22.95
C ASP A 122 -10.40 26.65 -23.21
N ALA A 123 -10.04 25.86 -24.23
CA ALA A 123 -10.74 24.62 -24.54
C ALA A 123 -10.52 23.59 -23.41
N ALA A 124 -11.61 23.10 -22.83
CA ALA A 124 -11.58 22.14 -21.73
C ALA A 124 -12.25 20.82 -22.10
N SER A 125 -11.74 19.74 -21.53
CA SER A 125 -12.33 18.42 -21.57
C SER A 125 -12.70 17.96 -20.17
N ARG A 126 -13.85 17.29 -20.09
CA ARG A 126 -14.32 16.56 -18.93
C ARG A 126 -13.58 15.22 -18.87
N VAL A 127 -12.87 14.97 -17.78
CA VAL A 127 -12.19 13.69 -17.51
C VAL A 127 -12.96 12.96 -16.41
N GLU A 128 -13.32 11.70 -16.65
CA GLU A 128 -14.09 10.89 -15.68
C GLU A 128 -13.50 9.49 -15.49
N LEU A 129 -13.72 8.91 -14.31
CA LEU A 129 -13.37 7.52 -14.04
C LEU A 129 -14.38 6.58 -14.69
N THR A 130 -13.87 5.55 -15.35
CA THR A 130 -14.70 4.39 -15.71
C THR A 130 -14.93 3.51 -14.48
N ASP A 131 -15.88 2.57 -14.56
CA ASP A 131 -16.06 1.56 -13.51
C ASP A 131 -14.81 0.71 -13.28
N LYS A 132 -14.05 0.43 -14.35
CA LYS A 132 -12.76 -0.27 -14.26
C LYS A 132 -11.69 0.59 -13.58
N GLY A 133 -11.65 1.88 -13.89
CA GLY A 133 -10.67 2.83 -13.35
C GLY A 133 -10.75 3.00 -11.83
N LYS A 134 -11.96 2.95 -11.26
CA LYS A 134 -12.21 3.11 -9.82
C LYS A 134 -11.36 2.19 -8.94
N ALA A 135 -11.08 0.97 -9.39
CA ALA A 135 -10.30 -0.01 -8.61
C ALA A 135 -8.80 0.35 -8.49
N PHE A 136 -8.29 1.22 -9.35
CA PHE A 136 -6.87 1.59 -9.41
C PHE A 136 -6.62 3.05 -9.03
N TYR A 137 -7.69 3.82 -8.88
CA TYR A 137 -7.64 5.26 -8.70
C TYR A 137 -7.49 5.65 -7.24
N THR A 138 -6.62 6.63 -6.99
CA THR A 138 -6.55 7.38 -5.74
C THR A 138 -6.39 8.86 -6.06
N ASP A 139 -6.91 9.72 -5.20
CA ASP A 139 -6.48 11.10 -5.21
C ASP A 139 -5.01 11.19 -4.79
N GLY A 140 -4.32 12.21 -5.31
CA GLY A 140 -2.92 12.42 -5.04
C GLY A 140 -2.60 13.90 -5.03
N GLU A 141 -1.54 14.22 -4.30
CA GLU A 141 -0.95 15.55 -4.29
C GLU A 141 0.54 15.41 -4.64
N ALA A 142 1.01 16.25 -5.54
CA ALA A 142 2.42 16.39 -5.88
C ALA A 142 2.92 17.76 -5.43
N ARG A 143 4.08 17.80 -4.77
CA ARG A 143 4.75 19.07 -4.45
C ARG A 143 5.78 19.39 -5.53
N VAL A 144 5.56 20.48 -6.25
CA VAL A 144 6.52 21.01 -7.23
C VAL A 144 7.05 22.34 -6.69
N GLY A 145 8.27 22.31 -6.18
CA GLY A 145 8.84 23.43 -5.44
C GLY A 145 8.03 23.73 -4.18
N ARG A 146 7.43 24.94 -4.10
CA ARG A 146 6.55 25.34 -2.98
C ARG A 146 5.07 25.11 -3.27
N ASN A 147 4.72 24.73 -4.49
CA ASN A 147 3.33 24.62 -4.92
C ASN A 147 2.82 23.20 -4.75
N LEU A 148 1.60 23.08 -4.24
CA LEU A 148 0.85 21.82 -4.21
C LEU A 148 0.06 21.72 -5.51
N ILE A 149 0.21 20.61 -6.22
CA ILE A 149 -0.50 20.30 -7.46
C ILE A 149 -1.33 19.05 -7.22
N TYR A 150 -2.63 19.14 -7.48
CA TYR A 150 -3.51 17.97 -7.46
C TYR A 150 -3.17 17.03 -8.61
N THR A 151 -3.28 15.73 -8.35
CA THR A 151 -3.00 14.70 -9.34
C THR A 151 -4.08 13.63 -9.32
N ALA A 152 -4.53 13.22 -10.50
CA ALA A 152 -5.30 11.98 -10.65
C ALA A 152 -4.33 10.80 -10.75
N ARG A 153 -4.25 9.95 -9.73
CA ARG A 153 -3.26 8.87 -9.62
C ARG A 153 -3.88 7.50 -9.86
N PHE A 154 -3.19 6.67 -10.64
CA PHE A 154 -3.57 5.30 -10.95
C PHE A 154 -2.42 4.35 -10.62
N CYS A 155 -2.66 3.39 -9.74
CA CYS A 155 -1.62 2.49 -9.24
C CYS A 155 -1.71 1.11 -9.88
N ALA A 156 -0.55 0.55 -10.22
CA ALA A 156 -0.45 -0.76 -10.86
C ALA A 156 -0.99 -1.87 -9.94
N PRO A 157 -1.77 -2.83 -10.45
CA PRO A 157 -2.05 -4.06 -9.72
C PRO A 157 -0.84 -5.01 -9.74
N GLY A 158 -0.96 -6.13 -9.04
CA GLY A 158 0.01 -7.24 -9.16
C GLY A 158 1.35 -7.00 -8.48
N LEU A 159 1.38 -6.17 -7.43
CA LEU A 159 2.58 -5.99 -6.63
C LEU A 159 2.96 -7.29 -5.91
N GLN A 160 4.24 -7.63 -5.98
CA GLN A 160 4.83 -8.75 -5.26
C GLN A 160 5.60 -8.23 -4.05
N VAL A 161 5.42 -8.88 -2.90
CA VAL A 161 6.17 -8.61 -1.67
C VAL A 161 7.33 -9.60 -1.53
N GLY A 162 8.54 -9.07 -1.54
CA GLY A 162 9.80 -9.80 -1.41
C GLY A 162 10.20 -10.04 0.05
N LYS A 163 11.49 -9.90 0.39
CA LYS A 163 11.95 -10.05 1.77
C LYS A 163 11.48 -8.91 2.66
N ILE A 164 11.26 -9.23 3.93
CA ILE A 164 11.18 -8.23 4.99
C ILE A 164 12.61 -7.98 5.44
N LEU A 165 13.14 -6.79 5.19
CA LEU A 165 14.55 -6.48 5.43
C LEU A 165 14.79 -6.12 6.89
N THR A 166 13.92 -5.29 7.46
CA THR A 166 13.96 -4.90 8.87
C THR A 166 12.61 -4.38 9.33
N TYR A 167 12.37 -4.39 10.63
CA TYR A 167 11.26 -3.69 11.24
C TYR A 167 11.63 -3.24 12.64
N THR A 168 11.13 -2.08 13.05
CA THR A 168 11.38 -1.57 14.40
C THR A 168 10.58 -2.33 15.43
N LYS A 169 11.03 -2.29 16.69
CA LYS A 169 10.21 -2.84 17.78
C LYS A 169 8.92 -2.02 17.89
N PRO A 170 7.75 -2.67 18.08
CA PRO A 170 6.51 -1.98 18.33
C PRO A 170 6.64 -0.98 19.48
N ALA A 171 6.25 0.26 19.24
CA ALA A 171 6.28 1.34 20.23
C ALA A 171 5.20 2.39 19.91
N LYS A 172 4.86 3.23 20.89
CA LYS A 172 4.11 4.46 20.60
C LYS A 172 4.97 5.41 19.78
N ASN A 173 4.37 6.08 18.81
CA ASN A 173 5.03 7.17 18.13
C ASN A 173 5.17 8.35 19.11
N PRO A 174 6.39 8.84 19.43
CA PRO A 174 6.55 9.97 20.34
C PRO A 174 6.29 11.34 19.69
N PHE A 175 6.07 11.39 18.38
CA PHE A 175 6.01 12.63 17.60
C PHE A 175 4.62 12.96 17.05
N ASP A 176 3.62 12.14 17.36
CA ASP A 176 2.21 12.46 17.13
C ASP A 176 1.34 11.92 18.29
N ASP A 177 0.10 12.38 18.36
CA ASP A 177 -0.87 11.93 19.35
C ASP A 177 -1.51 10.57 18.98
N ASN A 178 -0.86 9.75 18.13
CA ASN A 178 -1.43 8.47 17.73
C ASN A 178 -1.48 7.51 18.94
N PRO A 179 -2.68 7.06 19.36
CA PRO A 179 -2.80 6.18 20.51
C PRO A 179 -2.34 4.74 20.23
N ASN A 180 -1.97 4.38 19.00
CA ASN A 180 -1.67 3.02 18.60
C ASN A 180 -0.16 2.69 18.64
N ASP A 181 0.17 1.41 18.78
CA ASP A 181 1.56 0.98 18.62
C ASP A 181 1.89 0.94 17.13
N VAL A 182 3.06 1.45 16.76
CA VAL A 182 3.52 1.51 15.38
C VAL A 182 4.83 0.75 15.20
N SER A 183 5.08 0.33 13.96
CA SER A 183 6.34 -0.28 13.56
C SER A 183 6.67 0.10 12.12
N ALA A 184 7.81 0.74 11.90
CA ALA A 184 8.31 0.97 10.55
C ALA A 184 8.95 -0.31 10.02
N VAL A 185 8.49 -0.76 8.86
CA VAL A 185 8.92 -1.98 8.18
C VAL A 185 9.61 -1.58 6.88
N LYS A 186 10.83 -2.06 6.68
CA LYS A 186 11.51 -2.04 5.39
C LYS A 186 11.29 -3.36 4.68
N PHE A 187 10.81 -3.33 3.44
CA PHE A 187 10.54 -4.54 2.66
C PHE A 187 10.93 -4.35 1.21
N GLU A 188 11.16 -5.48 0.54
CA GLU A 188 11.34 -5.56 -0.91
C GLU A 188 9.98 -5.65 -1.61
N TRP A 189 9.85 -5.00 -2.75
CA TRP A 189 8.69 -5.12 -3.61
C TRP A 189 9.09 -5.02 -5.09
N ARG A 190 8.21 -5.48 -5.96
CA ARG A 190 8.32 -5.29 -7.42
C ARG A 190 6.97 -5.51 -8.09
N LEU A 191 6.89 -5.18 -9.37
CA LEU A 191 5.77 -5.52 -10.24
C LEU A 191 6.11 -6.72 -11.10
N ASP A 192 5.11 -7.56 -11.32
CA ASP A 192 5.19 -8.65 -12.28
C ASP A 192 4.41 -8.29 -13.54
N ARG A 193 5.11 -8.22 -14.68
CA ARG A 193 4.52 -7.89 -15.99
C ARG A 193 3.35 -8.81 -16.34
N ALA A 194 3.36 -10.07 -15.89
CA ALA A 194 2.28 -11.02 -16.15
C ALA A 194 0.98 -10.69 -15.40
N THR A 195 1.07 -9.96 -14.28
CA THR A 195 -0.09 -9.68 -13.40
C THR A 195 -0.39 -8.17 -13.26
N ALA A 196 0.49 -7.30 -13.75
CA ALA A 196 0.34 -5.85 -13.67
C ALA A 196 -0.75 -5.27 -14.59
N GLY A 197 -1.40 -6.09 -15.42
CA GLY A 197 -2.55 -5.69 -16.24
C GLY A 197 -2.23 -4.50 -17.14
N TRP A 198 -3.00 -3.40 -16.99
CA TRP A 198 -2.82 -2.18 -17.79
C TRP A 198 -1.43 -1.57 -17.61
N ALA A 199 -0.85 -1.66 -16.42
CA ALA A 199 0.43 -1.05 -16.09
C ALA A 199 1.62 -1.75 -16.78
N ALA A 200 1.42 -2.97 -17.30
CA ALA A 200 2.43 -3.67 -18.07
C ALA A 200 2.66 -3.04 -19.47
N ASP A 201 1.74 -2.19 -19.95
CA ASP A 201 1.89 -1.50 -21.23
C ASP A 201 3.17 -0.65 -21.23
N PRO A 202 4.05 -0.80 -22.25
CA PRO A 202 5.28 -0.02 -22.36
C PRO A 202 5.12 1.49 -22.28
N VAL A 203 3.92 2.00 -22.61
CA VAL A 203 3.62 3.43 -22.47
C VAL A 203 3.74 3.92 -21.03
N PHE A 204 3.71 3.06 -20.00
CA PHE A 204 3.81 3.51 -18.59
C PHE A 204 5.19 3.27 -17.95
N HIS A 205 6.09 2.53 -18.61
CA HIS A 205 7.40 2.15 -18.04
C HIS A 205 8.28 3.36 -17.64
N PRO A 206 8.25 4.51 -18.33
CA PRO A 206 9.02 5.68 -17.88
C PRO A 206 8.57 6.27 -16.54
N TRP A 207 7.34 5.99 -16.10
CA TRP A 207 6.74 6.58 -14.89
C TRP A 207 6.63 5.58 -13.74
N ILE A 208 6.52 4.29 -14.04
CA ILE A 208 6.40 3.22 -13.05
C ILE A 208 7.77 2.61 -12.80
N SER A 209 8.28 2.77 -11.58
CA SER A 209 9.42 2.01 -11.08
C SER A 209 8.92 0.68 -10.46
N GLY A 210 9.76 -0.35 -10.50
CA GLY A 210 9.44 -1.65 -9.91
C GLY A 210 9.20 -2.78 -10.90
N PHE A 211 9.14 -2.52 -12.21
CA PHE A 211 9.35 -3.58 -13.19
C PHE A 211 10.85 -3.91 -13.26
N PRO A 212 11.26 -5.17 -13.04
CA PRO A 212 12.65 -5.56 -13.24
C PRO A 212 13.10 -5.25 -14.67
N SER A 213 14.35 -4.79 -14.80
CA SER A 213 14.96 -4.62 -16.12
C SER A 213 15.25 -5.99 -16.75
N ASP A 214 15.25 -6.06 -18.08
CA ASP A 214 15.58 -7.30 -18.79
C ASP A 214 17.03 -7.77 -18.51
N TYR A 215 17.89 -6.84 -18.12
CA TYR A 215 19.29 -7.11 -17.77
C TYR A 215 19.49 -7.53 -16.31
N ARG A 216 18.53 -7.26 -15.42
CA ARG A 216 18.53 -7.61 -13.99
C ARG A 216 17.14 -8.09 -13.54
N PRO A 217 16.67 -9.24 -14.04
CA PRO A 217 15.34 -9.76 -13.72
C PRO A 217 15.13 -10.10 -12.23
N GLU A 218 16.23 -10.24 -11.48
CA GLU A 218 16.25 -10.50 -10.04
C GLU A 218 16.14 -9.24 -9.17
N GLU A 219 16.09 -8.04 -9.76
CA GLU A 219 16.07 -6.78 -9.01
C GLU A 219 14.76 -6.58 -8.24
N TRP A 220 14.88 -6.10 -7.00
CA TRP A 220 13.78 -5.74 -6.12
C TRP A 220 13.94 -4.30 -5.66
N GLU A 221 12.85 -3.54 -5.70
CA GLU A 221 12.78 -2.23 -5.08
C GLU A 221 12.66 -2.38 -3.57
N THR A 222 13.05 -1.34 -2.83
CA THR A 222 12.86 -1.31 -1.37
C THR A 222 12.04 -0.12 -0.94
N ARG A 223 11.16 -0.31 0.05
CA ARG A 223 10.35 0.76 0.61
C ARG A 223 10.19 0.60 2.11
N TYR A 224 9.95 1.71 2.78
CA TYR A 224 9.47 1.71 4.15
C TYR A 224 7.96 1.89 4.19
N ILE A 225 7.31 1.20 5.12
CA ILE A 225 5.88 1.32 5.42
C ILE A 225 5.67 1.21 6.92
N MET A 226 4.75 1.99 7.45
CA MET A 226 4.32 2.00 8.83
C MET A 226 3.16 1.04 9.00
N LEU A 227 3.36 0.03 9.86
CA LEU A 227 2.27 -0.78 10.37
C LEU A 227 1.78 -0.20 11.69
N GLU A 228 0.48 -0.29 11.92
CA GLU A 228 -0.19 0.27 13.07
C GLU A 228 -1.08 -0.79 13.73
N ARG A 229 -1.06 -0.84 15.06
CA ARG A 229 -1.90 -1.74 15.85
C ARG A 229 -3.13 -1.00 16.35
N LYS A 230 -4.16 -0.94 15.51
CA LYS A 230 -5.46 -0.33 15.82
C LYS A 230 -6.43 -1.39 16.33
N ASP A 231 -7.11 -1.10 17.44
CA ASP A 231 -8.09 -2.01 18.07
C ASP A 231 -7.53 -3.43 18.33
N GLY A 232 -6.23 -3.50 18.63
CA GLY A 232 -5.52 -4.74 18.92
C GLY A 232 -5.03 -5.53 17.69
N VAL A 233 -5.35 -5.09 16.47
CA VAL A 233 -5.00 -5.75 15.21
C VAL A 233 -3.94 -4.94 14.46
N TRP A 234 -2.89 -5.62 13.99
CA TRP A 234 -1.88 -5.00 13.13
C TRP A 234 -2.39 -4.90 11.69
N GLY A 235 -2.24 -3.73 11.09
CA GLY A 235 -2.59 -3.49 9.69
C GLY A 235 -1.85 -2.29 9.12
N LEU A 236 -2.26 -1.88 7.92
CA LEU A 236 -1.92 -0.55 7.43
C LEU A 236 -2.67 0.47 8.28
N GLY A 237 -1.94 1.44 8.83
CA GLY A 237 -2.54 2.61 9.45
C GLY A 237 -3.18 3.53 8.41
N ASP A 238 -3.68 4.68 8.86
CA ASP A 238 -4.35 5.63 7.96
C ASP A 238 -3.38 6.32 6.97
N ASN A 239 -2.07 6.28 7.25
CA ASN A 239 -1.02 6.86 6.41
C ASN A 239 0.23 5.97 6.41
N PRO A 240 0.18 4.81 5.73
CA PRO A 240 1.18 3.77 5.88
C PRO A 240 2.55 4.16 5.28
N TYR A 241 2.63 5.08 4.32
CA TYR A 241 3.92 5.50 3.74
C TYR A 241 4.54 6.74 4.41
N ALA A 242 3.81 7.39 5.32
CA ALA A 242 4.37 8.46 6.13
C ALA A 242 5.19 7.84 7.27
N ILE A 243 6.52 7.91 7.16
CA ILE A 243 7.38 7.47 8.24
C ILE A 243 7.41 8.56 9.32
N ARG A 244 6.73 8.29 10.42
CA ARG A 244 6.64 9.19 11.58
C ARG A 244 7.61 8.71 12.65
N TRP A 245 8.65 9.50 12.88
CA TRP A 245 9.67 9.38 13.92
C TRP A 245 10.11 10.80 14.29
#